data_AF-A0A7W9IEG6-F1
#
_entry.id   AF-A0A7W9IEG6-F1
#
_cell.length_a   1.000
_cell.length_b   1.000
_cell.length_c   1.000
_cell.angle_alpha   90.00
_cell.angle_beta   90.00
_cell.angle_gamma   90.00
#
_symmetry.space_group_name_H-M   'P 1'
#
loop_
_entity.id
_entity.type
_entity.pdbx_description
1 polymer ?
#
loop_
_entity_poly.entity_id
_entity_poly.type
_entity_poly.pdbx_seq_one_letter_code
_entity_poly.pdbx_strand_id
1 'polypeptide(L)' 'MVDDDKRAAILARRQRGESIRTIAAGVKVSVGVVHKTLADAKDS' A
#
# COMPACT_ATOMS: atom_id res chain seq x y z
N MET A 1 1.13 16.41 2.08
CA MET A 1 0.21 15.30 2.40
C MET A 1 0.68 14.08 1.62
N VAL A 2 1.02 12.99 2.29
CA VAL A 2 1.10 11.71 1.57
C VAL A 2 -0.35 11.32 1.30
N ASP A 3 -0.65 11.31 0.02
CA ASP A 3 -1.92 11.08 -0.64
C ASP A 3 -2.74 9.94 0.02
N ASP A 4 -3.81 10.30 0.73
CA ASP A 4 -4.73 9.32 1.33
C ASP A 4 -5.28 8.36 0.26
N ASP A 5 -5.35 8.81 -1.00
CA ASP A 5 -5.73 7.98 -2.16
C ASP A 5 -4.72 6.87 -2.40
N LYS A 6 -3.42 7.13 -2.23
CA LYS A 6 -2.38 6.08 -2.37
C LYS A 6 -2.46 5.09 -1.22
N ARG A 7 -2.72 5.55 0.01
CA ARG A 7 -2.93 4.68 1.16
C ARG A 7 -4.14 3.77 0.95
N ALA A 8 -5.27 4.34 0.54
CA ALA A 8 -6.48 3.60 0.22
C ALA A 8 -6.25 2.60 -0.92
N ALA A 9 -5.56 3.00 -1.98
CA ALA A 9 -5.22 2.12 -3.10
C ALA A 9 -4.36 0.92 -2.64
N ILE A 10 -3.32 1.16 -1.84
CA ILE A 10 -2.45 0.09 -1.30
C ILE A 10 -3.27 -0.92 -0.50
N LEU A 11 -4.13 -0.45 0.40
CA LEU A 11 -4.94 -1.32 1.26
C LEU A 11 -5.96 -2.12 0.44
N ALA A 12 -6.67 -1.48 -0.50
CA ALA A 12 -7.62 -2.17 -1.36
C ALA A 12 -6.95 -3.22 -2.24
N ARG A 13 -5.76 -2.93 -2.80
CA ARG A 13 -4.99 -3.91 -3.58
C ARG A 13 -4.53 -5.08 -2.71
N ARG A 14 -4.11 -4.80 -1.47
CA ARG A 14 -3.67 -5.86 -0.55
C ARG A 14 -4.83 -6.76 -0.12
N GLN A 15 -6.02 -6.22 0.09
CA GLN A 15 -7.24 -7.00 0.37
C GLN A 15 -7.60 -7.95 -0.79
N ARG A 16 -7.30 -7.57 -2.03
CA ARG A 16 -7.44 -8.45 -3.21
C ARG A 16 -6.36 -9.53 -3.32
N GLY A 17 -5.44 -9.61 -2.37
CA GLY A 17 -4.37 -10.62 -2.35
C GLY A 17 -3.16 -10.27 -3.24
N GLU A 18 -3.08 -9.05 -3.77
CA GLU A 18 -1.96 -8.65 -4.63
C GLU A 18 -0.62 -8.67 -3.85
N SER A 19 0.46 -8.98 -4.56
CA SER A 19 1.81 -8.98 -4.00
C SER A 19 2.30 -7.54 -3.76
N ILE A 20 3.14 -7.34 -2.75
CA ILE A 20 3.70 -6.01 -2.41
C ILE A 20 4.37 -5.35 -3.62
N ARG A 21 5.11 -6.12 -4.42
CA ARG A 21 5.80 -5.60 -5.62
C ARG A 21 4.80 -5.17 -6.71
N THR A 22 3.72 -5.94 -6.90
CA THR A 22 2.63 -5.61 -7.83
C THR A 22 1.93 -4.32 -7.40
N ILE A 23 1.65 -4.19 -6.10
CA ILE A 23 1.03 -2.99 -5.52
C ILE A 23 1.91 -1.77 -5.74
N ALA A 24 3.20 -1.87 -5.41
CA ALA A 24 4.16 -0.78 -5.56
C ALA A 24 4.20 -0.26 -7.01
N ALA A 25 4.31 -1.16 -7.98
CA ALA A 25 4.28 -0.81 -9.40
C ALA A 25 2.95 -0.18 -9.82
N GLY A 26 1.82 -0.78 -9.42
CA GLY A 26 0.48 -0.31 -9.78
C GLY A 26 0.06 1.01 -9.13
N VAL A 27 0.60 1.35 -7.95
CA VAL A 27 0.33 2.63 -7.25
C VAL A 27 1.42 3.66 -7.56
N LYS A 28 2.51 3.27 -8.24
CA LYS A 28 3.69 4.10 -8.53
C LYS A 28 4.35 4.63 -7.26
N VAL A 29 4.58 3.73 -6.30
CA VAL A 29 5.29 4.01 -5.04
C VAL A 29 6.41 3.01 -4.80
N SER A 30 7.30 3.31 -3.86
CA SER A 30 8.32 2.35 -3.46
C SER A 30 7.73 1.20 -2.65
N VAL A 31 8.40 0.05 -2.68
CA VAL A 31 8.06 -1.11 -1.84
C VAL A 31 8.09 -0.75 -0.34
N GLY A 32 9.01 0.12 0.08
CA GLY A 32 9.10 0.58 1.47
C GLY A 32 7.85 1.35 1.92
N VAL A 33 7.25 2.17 1.04
CA VAL A 33 5.98 2.85 1.32
C VAL A 33 4.86 1.84 1.52
N VAL A 34 4.79 0.81 0.66
CA VAL A 34 3.79 -0.27 0.83
C VAL A 34 3.98 -1.00 2.15
N HIS A 35 5.21 -1.36 2.53
CA HIS A 35 5.49 -2.00 3.81
C HIS A 35 5.05 -1.15 4.99
N LYS A 36 5.42 0.14 5.01
CA LYS A 36 5.03 1.06 6.08
C LYS A 36 3.51 1.17 6.19
N THR A 37 2.83 1.42 5.07
CA THR A 37 1.36 1.53 5.05
C THR A 37 0.66 0.26 5.57
N LEU A 38 1.16 -0.92 5.22
CA LEU A 38 0.59 -2.18 5.70
C LEU A 38 0.92 -2.46 7.17
N ALA A 39 2.06 -2.00 7.67
CA ALA A 39 2.41 -2.07 9.10
C ALA A 39 1.50 -1.13 9.91
N ASP A 40 1.44 0.14 9.53
CA ASP A 40 0.61 1.16 10.18
C ASP A 40 -0.89 0.76 10.24
N ALA A 41 -1.37 -0.03 9.27
CA ALA A 41 -2.75 -0.51 9.23
C ALA A 41 -3.02 -1.76 10.08
N LYS A 42 -1.99 -2.49 10.54
CA LYS A 42 -2.14 -3.63 11.46
C LYS A 42 -2.13 -3.21 12.92
N ASP A 43 -1.52 -2.07 13.21
CA ASP A 43 -1.38 -1.52 14.56
C ASP A 43 -2.55 -0.61 14.96
N SER A 44 -3.64 -0.58 14.16
CA SER A 44 -4.90 0.15 14.40
C SER A 44 -6.08 -0.81 14.50
#